data_AF-A0AAW6JGP8-F1
#
_entry.id   AF-A0AAW6JGP8-F1
#
_cell.length_a   1.000
_cell.length_b   1.000
_cell.length_c   1.000
_cell.angle_alpha   90.00
_cell.angle_beta   90.00
_cell.angle_gamma   90.00
#
_symmetry.space_group_name_H-M   'P 1'
#
loop_
_entity.id
_entity.type
_entity.pdbx_description
1 polymer ?
#
loop_
_entity_poly.entity_id
_entity_poly.type
_entity_poly.pdbx_seq_one_letter_code
_entity_poly.pdbx_strand_id
1 'polypeptide(L)' 'MGSIWVVTFDPSVGTEIQKTRPALIISGTLFNNQRSKVTVLPFTSAKPNNPRISPAVVEVTTSAQNGLSVDSI' A
#
# COMPACT_ATOMS: atom_id res chain seq x y z
N MET A 1 5.44 -11.77 -7.43
CA MET A 1 5.52 -10.34 -7.02
C MET A 1 4.14 -9.74 -7.15
N GLY A 2 3.76 -8.81 -6.27
CA GLY A 2 2.44 -8.18 -6.30
C GLY A 2 1.37 -8.94 -5.51
N SER A 3 1.47 -8.92 -4.19
CA SER A 3 0.40 -9.35 -3.29
C SER A 3 0.06 -8.23 -2.30
N ILE A 4 -1.21 -8.15 -1.94
CA ILE A 4 -1.74 -7.14 -1.01
C ILE A 4 -1.91 -7.80 0.36
N TRP A 5 -1.38 -7.16 1.40
CA TRP A 5 -1.45 -7.65 2.77
C TRP A 5 -1.91 -6.57 3.72
N VAL A 6 -2.58 -6.97 4.80
CA VAL A 6 -2.90 -6.06 5.91
C VAL A 6 -1.65 -5.88 6.76
N VAL A 7 -1.20 -4.63 6.92
CA VAL A 7 0.04 -4.26 7.63
C VAL A 7 -0.28 -3.21 8.69
N THR A 8 0.29 -3.35 9.88
CA THR A 8 0.22 -2.32 10.93
C THR A 8 1.40 -1.37 10.80
N PHE A 9 1.12 -0.08 10.56
CA PHE A 9 2.12 0.97 10.41
C PHE A 9 2.37 1.80 11.68
N ASP A 10 1.71 1.46 12.78
CA ASP A 10 1.94 2.11 14.07
C ASP A 10 3.02 1.37 14.88
N PRO A 11 3.90 2.10 15.60
CA PRO A 11 4.00 3.55 15.66
C PRO A 11 4.74 4.15 14.44
N SER A 12 4.39 5.39 14.10
CA SER A 12 4.98 6.16 12.99
C SER A 12 5.14 7.63 13.40
N VAL A 13 6.05 8.35 12.74
CA VAL A 13 6.46 9.70 13.13
C VAL A 13 6.04 10.73 12.07
N GLY A 14 5.48 11.85 12.52
CA GLY A 14 5.14 12.99 11.66
C GLY A 14 4.07 12.64 10.62
N THR A 15 4.42 12.73 9.34
CA THR A 15 3.52 12.49 8.20
C THR A 15 3.68 11.09 7.59
N GLU A 16 4.40 10.19 8.26
CA GLU A 16 4.45 8.78 7.88
C GLU A 16 3.05 8.16 7.88
N ILE A 17 2.87 7.13 7.06
CA ILE A 17 1.60 6.40 7.05
C ILE A 17 1.39 5.73 8.41
N GLN A 18 0.14 5.72 8.89
CA GLN A 18 -0.23 5.22 10.20
C GLN A 18 -1.40 4.23 10.10
N LYS A 19 -1.75 3.56 11.19
CA LYS A 19 -2.84 2.58 11.32
C LYS A 19 -2.56 1.25 10.63
N THR A 20 -3.44 0.27 10.88
CA THR A 20 -3.47 -1.00 10.14
C THR A 20 -4.19 -0.82 8.81
N ARG A 21 -3.50 -1.05 7.69
CA ARG A 21 -4.00 -0.79 6.33
C ARG A 21 -3.51 -1.84 5.32
N PRO A 22 -4.23 -2.04 4.20
CA PRO A 22 -3.71 -2.82 3.08
C PRO A 22 -2.44 -2.18 2.51
N ALA A 23 -1.50 -3.01 2.07
CA ALA A 23 -0.26 -2.57 1.43
C ALA A 23 0.18 -3.55 0.34
N LEU A 24 0.73 -3.03 -0.75
CA LEU A 24 1.29 -3.81 -1.86
C LEU A 24 2.75 -4.16 -1.57
N ILE A 25 3.10 -5.44 -1.63
CA ILE A 25 4.50 -5.87 -1.61
C ILE A 25 5.15 -5.56 -2.95
N ILE A 26 6.15 -4.68 -2.94
CA ILE A 26 6.94 -4.28 -4.11
C ILE A 26 8.32 -4.94 -4.16
N SER A 27 8.80 -5.47 -3.04
CA SER A 27 10.07 -6.20 -3.00
C SER A 27 9.99 -7.53 -3.76
N GLY A 28 11.08 -7.87 -4.46
CA GLY A 28 11.16 -9.08 -5.28
C GLY A 28 11.13 -10.37 -4.46
N THR A 29 10.59 -11.44 -5.04
CA THR A 29 10.46 -12.75 -4.36
C THR A 29 11.79 -13.27 -3.81
N LEU A 30 12.89 -13.14 -4.58
CA LEU A 30 14.22 -13.56 -4.13
C LEU A 30 14.67 -12.79 -2.88
N PHE A 31 14.41 -11.48 -2.83
CA PHE A 31 14.70 -10.65 -1.66
C PHE A 31 13.88 -11.11 -0.46
N ASN A 32 12.57 -11.33 -0.64
CA ASN A 32 11.66 -11.75 0.42
C ASN A 32 12.01 -13.13 0.99
N ASN A 33 12.54 -14.04 0.17
CA ASN A 33 12.95 -15.37 0.60
C ASN A 33 14.29 -15.37 1.35
N GLN A 34 15.19 -14.44 1.00
CA GLN A 34 16.53 -14.36 1.58
C GLN A 34 16.62 -13.41 2.79
N ARG A 35 15.60 -12.57 2.99
CA ARG A 35 15.57 -11.54 4.05
C ARG A 35 14.32 -11.71 4.89
N SER A 36 14.44 -11.40 6.18
CA SER A 36 13.31 -11.33 7.10
C SER A 36 12.48 -10.04 6.95
N LYS A 37 12.63 -9.32 5.83
CA LYS A 37 12.01 -8.02 5.60
C LYS A 37 11.40 -7.97 4.20
N VAL A 38 10.32 -7.21 4.07
CA VAL A 38 9.66 -6.88 2.80
C VAL A 38 9.54 -5.37 2.67
N THR A 39 9.51 -4.88 1.43
CA THR A 39 9.24 -3.47 1.13
C THR A 39 7.82 -3.36 0.59
N VAL A 40 7.05 -2.46 1.18
CA VAL A 40 5.63 -2.29 0.86
C VAL A 40 5.28 -0.84 0.53
N LEU A 41 4.23 -0.65 -0.28
CA LEU A 41 3.56 0.63 -0.47
C LEU A 41 2.15 0.56 0.13
N PRO A 42 1.77 1.45 1.05
CA PRO A 42 0.45 1.45 1.67
C PRO A 42 -0.63 1.95 0.69
N PHE A 43 -1.84 1.41 0.81
CA PHE A 43 -3.03 1.95 0.16
C PHE A 43 -3.75 2.96 1.04
N THR A 44 -4.34 3.97 0.42
CA THR A 44 -5.22 4.95 1.08
C THR A 44 -6.52 5.13 0.30
N SER A 45 -7.61 5.45 0.99
CA SER A 45 -8.90 5.77 0.36
C SER A 45 -9.00 7.26 -0.02
N ALA A 46 -7.87 7.93 -0.25
CA ALA A 46 -7.86 9.32 -0.65
C ALA A 46 -8.30 9.45 -2.11
N LYS A 47 -9.06 10.50 -2.43
CA LYS A 47 -9.66 10.64 -3.77
C LYS A 47 -8.65 11.21 -4.77
N PRO A 48 -8.51 10.63 -5.98
CA PRO A 48 -7.54 11.04 -7.00
C PRO A 48 -7.58 12.53 -7.38
N ASN A 49 -8.75 13.16 -7.27
CA ASN A 49 -8.96 14.57 -7.57
C ASN A 49 -8.53 15.52 -6.44
N ASN A 50 -7.86 15.03 -5.40
CA ASN A 50 -7.29 15.87 -4.37
C ASN A 50 -6.03 16.56 -4.90
N PRO A 51 -5.94 17.91 -4.89
CA PRO A 51 -4.81 18.66 -5.43
C PRO A 51 -3.47 18.39 -4.71
N ARG A 52 -3.48 17.64 -3.59
CA ARG A 52 -2.28 17.20 -2.87
C ARG A 52 -1.72 15.87 -3.39
N ILE A 53 -2.36 15.25 -4.39
CA ILE A 53 -1.94 13.96 -4.94
C ILE A 53 -0.92 14.19 -6.06
N SER A 54 0.26 13.60 -5.88
CA SER A 54 1.38 13.66 -6.83
C SER A 54 1.11 12.79 -8.06
N PRO A 55 1.67 13.12 -9.25
CA PRO A 55 1.66 12.25 -10.42
C PRO A 55 2.25 10.85 -10.20
N ALA A 56 3.00 10.64 -9.12
CA ALA A 56 3.56 9.34 -8.76
C ALA A 56 2.54 8.37 -8.13
N VAL A 57 1.30 8.82 -7.92
CA VAL A 57 0.23 8.02 -7.33
C VAL A 57 -0.53 7.28 -8.43
N VAL A 58 -0.90 6.03 -8.15
CA VAL A 58 -1.63 5.17 -9.09
C VAL A 58 -2.98 4.82 -8.49
N GLU A 59 -4.04 5.11 -9.23
CA GLU A 59 -5.38 4.69 -8.84
C GLU A 59 -5.55 3.18 -9.02
N VAL A 60 -6.12 2.54 -8.01
CA VAL A 60 -6.42 1.11 -7.99
C VAL A 60 -7.90 0.94 -7.67
N THR A 61 -8.67 0.55 -8.68
CA THR A 61 -10.09 0.26 -8.53
C THR A 61 -10.31 -1.03 -7.74
N THR A 62 -11.35 -1.07 -6.91
CA THR A 62 -11.72 -2.30 -6.18
C THR A 62 -12.05 -3.43 -7.16
N SER A 63 -11.62 -4.64 -6.82
CA SER A 63 -11.99 -5.84 -7.56
C SER A 63 -12.09 -7.04 -6.64
N ALA A 64 -12.81 -8.07 -7.08
CA ALA A 64 -12.88 -9.34 -6.38
C ALA A 64 -11.49 -10.00 -6.22
N GLN A 65 -10.52 -9.62 -7.05
CA GLN A 65 -9.18 -10.19 -7.08
C GLN A 65 -8.20 -9.47 -6.14
N ASN A 66 -8.40 -8.18 -5.87
CA ASN A 66 -7.46 -7.40 -5.06
C ASN A 66 -7.86 -7.29 -3.57
N GLY A 67 -9.11 -7.63 -3.23
CA GLY A 67 -9.58 -7.65 -1.84
C GLY A 67 -9.66 -6.27 -1.18
N LEU A 68 -9.57 -5.18 -1.95
CA LEU A 68 -9.78 -3.82 -1.46
C LEU A 68 -11.28 -3.57 -1.32
N SER A 69 -11.72 -2.99 -0.20
CA SER A 69 -13.13 -2.67 0.03
C SER A 69 -13.62 -1.40 -0.68
N VAL A 70 -12.68 -0.55 -1.12
CA VAL A 70 -12.94 0.72 -1.80
C VAL A 70 -11.84 0.99 -2.83
N ASP A 71 -12.16 1.80 -3.83
CA ASP A 71 -11.14 2.37 -4.72
C ASP A 71 -10.08 3.09 -3.87
N SER A 72 -8.83 2.83 -4.21
CA SER A 72 -7.68 3.25 -3.42
C SER A 72 -6.61 3.86 -4.30
N ILE A 73 -5.69 4.55 -3.65
CA ILE A 73 -4.47 5.09 -4.24
C ILE A 73 -3.25 4.70 -3.41
#